data_AF-R6YTD0-F1
#
_entry.id   AF-R6YTD0-F1
#
_cell.length_a   1.000
_cell.length_b   1.000
_cell.length_c   1.000
_cell.angle_alpha   90.00
_cell.angle_beta   90.00
_cell.angle_gamma   90.00
#
_symmetry.space_group_name_H-M   'P 1'
#
loop_
_entity.id
_entity.type
_entity.pdbx_description
1 polymer ?
#
loop_
_entity_poly.entity_id
_entity_poly.type
_entity_poly.pdbx_seq_one_letter_code
_entity_poly.pdbx_strand_id
1 'polypeptide(L)' 'MESLWQYIQSLSLSDRNKKWLAEKLVEDTKADDTEYISKEEILAGIDAGLKEVKLCHEGKLKAKTAKEFLEELQNEQ' A
#
# COMPACT_ATOMS: atom_id res chain seq x y z
N MET A 1 -23.42 8.14 10.63
CA MET A 1 -23.83 7.32 9.46
C MET A 1 -25.31 7.47 9.13
N GLU A 2 -26.22 7.33 10.10
CA GLU A 2 -27.67 7.48 9.86
C GLU A 2 -28.06 8.84 9.22
N SER A 3 -27.48 9.95 9.68
CA SER A 3 -27.70 11.28 9.11
C SER A 3 -27.31 11.41 7.63
N LEU A 4 -26.24 10.72 7.19
CA LEU A 4 -25.81 10.69 5.79
C LEU A 4 -26.75 9.81 4.95
N TRP A 5 -27.24 8.72 5.53
CA TRP A 5 -28.18 7.86 4.83
C TRP A 5 -29.51 8.56 4.59
N GLN A 6 -30.02 9.28 5.60
CA GLN A 6 -31.22 10.12 5.46
C GLN A 6 -31.02 11.23 4.42
N TYR A 7 -29.83 11.82 4.35
CA TYR A 7 -29.51 12.81 3.31
C TYR A 7 -29.57 12.19 1.90
N ILE A 8 -28.94 11.03 1.67
CA ILE A 8 -29.01 10.33 0.37
C ILE A 8 -30.46 9.95 0.02
N GLN A 9 -31.26 9.58 1.02
CA GLN A 9 -32.68 9.28 0.82
C GLN A 9 -33.50 10.50 0.41
N SER A 10 -33.15 11.69 0.91
CA SER A 10 -33.80 12.95 0.56
C SER A 10 -33.53 13.42 -0.88
N LEU A 11 -32.50 12.88 -1.54
CA LEU A 11 -32.17 13.24 -2.93
C LEU A 11 -33.22 12.69 -3.90
N SER A 12 -33.59 13.50 -4.90
CA SER A 12 -34.45 13.09 -6.02
C SER A 12 -33.70 12.23 -7.05
N LEU A 13 -33.11 11.14 -6.58
CA LEU A 13 -32.37 10.16 -7.37
C LEU A 13 -33.13 8.82 -7.42
N SER A 14 -32.89 8.04 -8.47
CA SER A 14 -33.38 6.65 -8.52
C SER A 14 -32.71 5.80 -7.43
N ASP A 15 -33.36 4.73 -7.00
CA ASP A 15 -32.80 3.81 -6.00
C ASP A 15 -31.46 3.22 -6.42
N ARG A 16 -31.28 3.02 -7.73
CA ARG A 16 -30.01 2.59 -8.32
C ARG A 16 -28.89 3.61 -8.07
N ASN A 17 -29.18 4.89 -8.29
CA ASN A 17 -28.20 5.96 -8.12
C ASN A 17 -27.93 6.24 -6.63
N LYS A 18 -28.94 6.10 -5.76
CA LYS A 18 -28.77 6.20 -4.30
C LYS A 18 -27.86 5.09 -3.77
N LYS A 19 -28.07 3.85 -4.23
CA LYS A 19 -27.23 2.68 -3.87
C LYS A 19 -25.79 2.87 -4.34
N TRP A 20 -25.61 3.26 -5.60
CA TRP A 20 -24.28 3.54 -6.16
C TRP A 20 -23.53 4.62 -5.37
N LEU A 21 -24.23 5.70 -4.99
CA LEU A 21 -23.62 6.79 -4.22
C LEU A 21 -23.20 6.33 -2.81
N ALA A 22 -24.02 5.53 -2.14
CA ALA A 22 -23.70 4.98 -0.82
C ALA A 22 -22.48 4.03 -0.89
N GLU A 23 -22.40 3.19 -1.92
CA GLU A 23 -21.25 2.30 -2.16
C GLU A 23 -19.97 3.10 -2.43
N LYS A 24 -20.04 4.15 -3.27
CA LYS A 24 -18.88 5.00 -3.60
C LYS A 24 -18.34 5.77 -2.38
N LEU A 25 -19.23 6.29 -1.54
CA LEU A 25 -18.85 6.98 -0.31
C LEU A 25 -18.12 6.07 0.68
N VAL A 26 -18.47 4.78 0.73
CA VAL A 26 -17.77 3.80 1.56
C VAL A 26 -16.43 3.39 0.93
N GLU A 27 -16.36 3.32 -0.40
CA GLU A 27 -15.11 3.03 -1.14
C GLU A 27 -14.04 4.10 -0.89
N ASP A 28 -14.41 5.38 -0.96
CA ASP A 28 -13.48 6.50 -0.71
C ASP A 28 -12.96 6.50 0.74
N THR A 29 -13.75 6.02 1.70
CA THR A 29 -13.29 5.87 3.11
C THR A 29 -12.34 4.69 3.33
N LYS A 30 -12.28 3.73 2.40
CA LYS A 30 -11.36 2.57 2.46
C LYS A 30 -10.07 2.78 1.68
N ALA A 31 -10.02 3.78 0.81
CA ALA A 31 -8.82 4.11 0.04
C ALA A 31 -7.67 4.65 0.93
N ASP A 32 -7.98 5.07 2.16
CA ASP A 32 -7.01 5.57 3.15
C ASP A 32 -6.28 4.44 3.92
N ASP A 33 -6.66 3.17 3.72
CA ASP A 33 -5.93 2.00 4.24
C ASP A 33 -4.80 1.56 3.28
N THR A 34 -4.37 2.43 2.37
CA THR A 34 -3.16 2.17 1.59
C THR A 34 -1.97 2.51 2.46
N GLU A 35 -1.22 1.51 2.91
CA GLU A 35 -0.03 1.71 3.71
C GLU A 35 0.98 2.56 2.91
N TYR A 36 1.15 3.82 3.32
CA TYR A 36 2.03 4.76 2.65
C TYR A 36 3.46 4.59 3.17
N ILE A 37 4.37 4.15 2.30
CA ILE A 37 5.81 4.20 2.56
C ILE A 37 6.33 5.63 2.36
N SER A 38 7.10 6.15 3.32
CA SER A 38 7.72 7.47 3.21
C SER A 38 8.90 7.47 2.22
N LYS A 39 9.29 8.66 1.75
CA LYS A 39 10.47 8.80 0.89
C LYS A 39 11.74 8.40 1.64
N GLU A 40 11.78 8.69 2.93
CA GLU A 40 12.87 8.37 3.84
C GLU A 40 13.03 6.85 3.99
N GLU A 41 11.93 6.10 4.10
CA GLU A 41 11.94 4.63 4.13
C GLU A 41 12.41 4.03 2.81
N ILE A 42 11.94 4.57 1.67
CA ILE A 42 12.44 4.16 0.35
C ILE A 42 13.96 4.37 0.26
N LEU A 43 14.44 5.55 0.67
CA LEU A 43 15.87 5.87 0.64
C LEU A 43 16.69 4.98 1.58
N ALA A 44 16.14 4.64 2.76
CA ALA A 44 16.79 3.73 3.70
C ALA A 44 16.92 2.32 3.12
N GLY A 45 15.90 1.80 2.45
CA GLY A 45 15.95 0.50 1.77
C GLY A 45 16.98 0.48 0.64
N ILE A 46 17.05 1.55 -0.16
CA ILE A 46 18.05 1.69 -1.24
C ILE A 46 19.48 1.74 -0.68
N ASP A 47 19.73 2.53 0.38
CA ASP A 47 21.04 2.64 1.01
C ASP A 47 21.50 1.31 1.64
N ALA A 48 20.58 0.57 2.27
CA ALA A 48 20.84 -0.76 2.79
C ALA A 48 21.27 -1.73 1.68
N GLY A 49 20.53 -1.77 0.56
CA GLY A 49 20.87 -2.61 -0.59
C GLY A 49 22.23 -2.25 -1.22
N LEU A 50 22.54 -0.95 -1.33
CA LEU A 50 23.85 -0.48 -1.83
C LEU A 50 25.01 -0.92 -0.92
N LYS A 51 24.83 -0.85 0.40
CA LYS A 51 25.82 -1.33 1.36
C LYS A 51 26.06 -2.84 1.23
N GLU A 52 25.01 -3.62 1.04
CA GLU A 52 25.11 -5.07 0.84
C GLU A 52 25.89 -5.42 -0.43
N VAL A 53 25.60 -4.74 -1.55
CA VAL A 53 26.33 -4.90 -2.82
C VAL A 53 27.80 -4.55 -2.63
N LYS A 54 28.11 -3.47 -1.91
CA LYS A 54 29.50 -3.07 -1.63
C LYS A 54 30.24 -4.13 -0.82
N LEU A 55 29.62 -4.70 0.22
CA LEU A 55 30.22 -5.77 1.01
C LEU A 55 30.45 -7.04 0.19
N CYS A 56 29.52 -7.37 -0.73
CA CYS A 56 29.70 -8.46 -1.68
C CYS A 56 30.89 -8.22 -2.62
N HIS A 57 31.00 -6.99 -3.14
CA HIS A 57 32.11 -6.59 -4.02
C HIS A 57 33.47 -6.64 -3.30
N GLU A 58 33.50 -6.25 -2.02
CA GLU A 58 34.70 -6.33 -1.16
C GLU A 58 35.02 -7.77 -0.69
N GLY A 59 34.20 -8.77 -1.06
CA GLY A 59 34.36 -10.16 -0.64
C GLY A 59 34.08 -10.41 0.85
N LYS A 60 33.48 -9.44 1.55
CA LYS A 60 33.12 -9.52 2.97
C LYS A 60 31.77 -10.18 3.22
N LEU A 61 30.95 -10.25 2.18
CA LEU A 61 29.64 -10.90 2.20
C LEU A 61 29.51 -11.82 0.98
N LYS A 62 28.86 -12.97 1.17
CA LYS A 62 28.54 -13.87 0.07
C LYS A 62 27.38 -13.29 -0.73
N ALA A 63 27.53 -13.19 -2.05
CA ALA A 63 26.43 -12.79 -2.92
C ALA A 63 25.26 -13.78 -2.81
N LYS A 64 24.06 -13.24 -2.57
CA LYS A 64 22.82 -14.00 -2.61
C LYS A 64 22.41 -14.25 -4.06
N THR A 65 21.77 -15.38 -4.29
CA THR A 65 21.08 -15.67 -5.54
C THR A 65 19.79 -14.84 -5.63
N ALA A 66 19.31 -14.60 -6.85
CA ALA A 66 18.03 -13.93 -7.06
C ALA A 66 16.86 -14.66 -6.37
N LYS A 67 16.95 -15.99 -6.24
CA LYS A 67 15.94 -16.80 -5.56
C LYS A 67 15.93 -16.52 -4.05
N GLU A 68 17.08 -16.54 -3.39
CA GLU A 68 17.20 -16.24 -1.95
C GLU A 68 16.70 -14.82 -1.64
N PHE A 69 17.05 -13.84 -2.49
CA PHE A 69 16.56 -12.47 -2.36
C PHE A 69 15.02 -12.37 -2.45
N LEU A 70 14.40 -13.08 -3.40
CA LEU A 70 12.94 -13.08 -3.55
C LEU A 70 12.23 -13.79 -2.41
N GLU A 71 12.82 -14.86 -1.86
CA GLU A 71 12.29 -15.55 -0.68
C GLU A 71 12.35 -14.65 0.58
N GLU A 72 13.42 -13.87 0.76
CA GLU A 72 13.50 -12.89 1.84
C GLU A 72 12.40 -11.83 1.73
N LEU A 73 12.23 -11.22 0.55
CA LEU A 73 11.18 -10.21 0.31
C LEU A 73 9.76 -10.74 0.55
N GLN A 74 9.50 -12.01 0.25
CA GLN A 74 8.18 -12.63 0.49
C GLN A 74 7.90 -12.90 1.97
N ASN A 75 8.94 -13.07 2.78
CA ASN A 75 8.83 -13.38 4.21
C ASN A 75 8.95 -12.13 5.11
N GLU A 76 9.22 -10.95 4.55
CA GLU A 76 9.25 -9.65 5.25
C GLU A 76 7.88 -8.95 5.32
N GLN A 77 6.79 -9.62 4.88
CA GLN A 77 5.40 -9.13 4.86
C GLN A 77 4.59 -9.59 6.08
#